data_AF-A0A5C4J001-F1
#
_entry.id   AF-A0A5C4J001-F1
#
_cell.length_a   1.000
_cell.length_b   1.000
_cell.length_c   1.000
_cell.angle_alpha   90.00
_cell.angle_beta   90.00
_cell.angle_gamma   90.00
#
_symmetry.space_group_name_H-M   'P 1'
#
loop_
_entity.id
_entity.type
_entity.pdbx_description
1 polymer ?
#
loop_
_entity_poly.entity_id
_entity_poly.type
_entity_poly.pdbx_seq_one_letter_code
_entity_poly.pdbx_strand_id
1 'polypeptide(L)'
;RDGWVPVPGHGTTKINAAFAHGGPALLIRTVEQLTGVRVDHYAALDFGGFVQMTDALGGVDVTITKKTHDPKHDRTWQAGRQHLDGVEALDFVRQRWNLPDGDLDRIKRQQAFLHALAEKALDTRNPIKIDRFIRAATRSVTVDDSVTSGTLRGLARRLLRTPLREYLTTPVAGTGQRGEQSVVLLDEAGARALFTAVRDDRVGEYVARNGAGNTVDAVR
;
A
#
# COMPACT_ATOMS: atom_id res chain seq x y z
N ARG A 1 -1.86 -8.55 3.10
CA ARG A 1 -0.92 -9.07 4.12
C ARG A 1 -1.12 -10.57 4.37
N ASP A 2 -2.38 -11.00 4.50
CA ASP A 2 -2.71 -12.36 4.93
C ASP A 2 -2.89 -13.36 3.77
N GLY A 3 -2.43 -13.02 2.57
CA GLY A 3 -2.51 -13.89 1.38
C GLY A 3 -1.77 -15.20 1.60
N TRP A 4 -2.46 -16.33 1.44
CA TRP A 4 -1.92 -17.67 1.60
C TRP A 4 -1.18 -18.11 0.34
N VAL A 5 0.15 -18.11 0.38
CA VAL A 5 1.00 -18.30 -0.80
C VAL A 5 2.21 -19.18 -0.51
N PRO A 6 2.78 -19.84 -1.53
CA PRO A 6 4.05 -20.54 -1.39
C PRO A 6 5.19 -19.55 -1.08
N VAL A 7 5.93 -19.80 0.00
CA VAL A 7 7.11 -19.03 0.41
C VAL A 7 8.36 -19.92 0.22
N PRO A 8 9.38 -19.48 -0.55
CA PRO A 8 10.59 -20.27 -0.78
C PRO A 8 11.23 -20.77 0.53
N GLY A 9 11.40 -22.09 0.64
CA GLY A 9 11.98 -22.75 1.80
C GLY A 9 11.09 -22.83 3.06
N HIS A 10 9.84 -22.36 3.01
CA HIS A 10 8.94 -22.27 4.18
C HIS A 10 7.54 -22.84 3.93
N GLY A 11 7.33 -23.53 2.80
CA GLY A 11 6.02 -24.08 2.42
C GLY A 11 5.00 -23.00 2.12
N THR A 12 3.71 -23.31 2.28
CA THR A 12 2.63 -22.33 2.07
C THR A 12 2.30 -21.66 3.39
N THR A 13 2.40 -20.32 3.43
CA THR A 13 2.11 -19.51 4.61
C THR A 13 1.56 -18.15 4.19
N LYS A 14 1.26 -17.27 5.14
CA LYS A 14 0.90 -15.88 4.84
C LYS A 14 2.10 -15.15 4.24
N ILE A 15 1.87 -14.35 3.20
CA ILE A 15 2.95 -13.63 2.50
C ILE A 15 3.79 -12.73 3.43
N ASN A 16 3.21 -12.18 4.50
CA ASN A 16 3.97 -11.37 5.46
C ASN A 16 4.99 -12.18 6.28
N ALA A 17 4.79 -13.50 6.42
CA ALA A 17 5.75 -14.37 7.09
C ALA A 17 7.07 -14.46 6.30
N ALA A 18 7.05 -14.28 4.97
CA ALA A 18 8.26 -14.22 4.16
C ALA A 18 9.24 -13.12 4.66
N PHE A 19 8.71 -11.95 5.03
CA PHE A 19 9.51 -10.89 5.62
C PHE A 19 10.02 -11.27 7.01
N ALA A 20 9.18 -11.89 7.84
CA ALA A 20 9.58 -12.31 9.19
C ALA A 20 10.67 -13.40 9.16
N HIS A 21 10.65 -14.28 8.17
CA HIS A 21 11.60 -15.40 8.06
C HIS A 21 12.92 -15.03 7.39
N GLY A 22 12.89 -14.18 6.36
CA GLY A 22 14.07 -13.93 5.52
C GLY A 22 14.21 -12.48 5.06
N GLY A 23 13.55 -11.55 5.76
CA GLY A 23 13.62 -10.12 5.48
C GLY A 23 13.14 -9.73 4.07
N PRO A 24 13.59 -8.56 3.57
CA PRO A 24 13.24 -8.08 2.23
C PRO A 24 13.54 -9.08 1.12
N ALA A 25 14.68 -9.76 1.17
CA ALA A 25 15.10 -10.67 0.10
C ALA A 25 14.12 -11.84 -0.11
N LEU A 26 13.65 -12.45 0.98
CA LEU A 26 12.67 -13.55 0.88
C LEU A 26 11.29 -13.04 0.48
N LEU A 27 10.87 -11.87 0.96
CA LEU A 27 9.62 -11.24 0.55
C LEU A 27 9.62 -10.93 -0.96
N ILE A 28 10.70 -10.33 -1.48
CA ILE A 28 10.86 -10.02 -2.91
C ILE A 28 10.74 -11.30 -3.73
N ARG A 29 11.54 -12.34 -3.41
CA ARG A 29 11.46 -13.62 -4.14
C ARG A 29 10.08 -14.24 -4.11
N THR A 30 9.37 -14.13 -2.98
CA THR A 30 8.00 -14.63 -2.85
C THR A 30 7.05 -13.88 -3.79
N VAL A 31 7.13 -12.55 -3.83
CA VAL A 31 6.31 -11.72 -4.74
C VAL A 31 6.65 -11.99 -6.20
N GLU A 32 7.93 -12.06 -6.56
CA GLU A 32 8.35 -12.33 -7.94
C GLU A 32 7.90 -13.72 -8.39
N GLN A 33 7.99 -14.74 -7.53
CA GLN A 33 7.51 -16.09 -7.86
C GLN A 33 5.99 -16.14 -8.00
N LEU A 34 5.26 -15.45 -7.12
CA LEU A 34 3.80 -15.41 -7.14
C LEU A 34 3.26 -14.70 -8.39
N THR A 35 3.93 -13.63 -8.80
CA THR A 35 3.42 -12.71 -9.82
C THR A 35 4.10 -12.85 -11.17
N GLY A 36 5.30 -13.43 -11.23
CA GLY A 36 6.18 -13.40 -12.40
C GLY A 36 6.68 -11.99 -12.77
N VAL A 37 6.40 -10.97 -11.95
CA VAL A 37 6.83 -9.59 -12.17
C VAL A 37 8.17 -9.41 -11.44
N ARG A 38 9.17 -8.87 -12.13
CA ARG A 38 10.45 -8.53 -11.52
C ARG A 38 10.29 -7.30 -10.62
N VAL A 39 10.93 -7.34 -9.45
CA VAL A 39 11.03 -6.21 -8.53
C VAL A 39 12.43 -5.63 -8.72
N ASP A 40 12.50 -4.49 -9.41
CA ASP A 40 13.79 -3.82 -9.66
C ASP A 40 14.34 -3.14 -8.40
N HIS A 41 13.44 -2.59 -7.58
CA HIS A 41 13.80 -1.84 -6.37
C HIS A 41 12.86 -2.14 -5.22
N TYR A 42 13.42 -2.09 -4.01
CA TYR A 42 12.69 -2.28 -2.76
C TYR A 42 12.81 -1.05 -1.86
N ALA A 43 11.72 -0.72 -1.17
CA ALA A 43 11.62 0.36 -0.23
C ALA A 43 10.82 -0.12 0.99
N ALA A 44 11.41 -0.01 2.19
CA ALA A 44 10.72 -0.27 3.46
C ALA A 44 10.68 1.00 4.31
N LEU A 45 9.51 1.30 4.86
CA LEU A 45 9.27 2.45 5.72
C LEU A 45 8.83 1.96 7.10
N ASP A 46 9.50 2.42 8.15
CA ASP A 46 9.05 2.19 9.52
C ASP A 46 7.99 3.24 9.95
N PHE A 47 7.43 3.07 11.14
CA PHE A 47 6.38 3.96 11.62
C PHE A 47 6.88 5.38 11.93
N GLY A 48 8.10 5.53 12.44
CA GLY A 48 8.66 6.86 12.71
C GLY A 48 8.89 7.62 11.42
N GLY A 49 9.39 6.92 10.40
CA GLY A 49 9.57 7.44 9.07
C GLY A 49 8.26 7.82 8.38
N PHE A 50 7.21 7.02 8.55
CA PHE A 50 5.87 7.33 8.06
C PHE A 50 5.34 8.66 8.60
N VAL A 51 5.44 8.87 9.92
CA VAL A 51 4.98 10.10 10.59
C VAL A 51 5.76 11.30 10.06
N GLN A 52 7.10 11.21 10.07
CA GLN A 52 7.97 12.30 9.60
C GLN A 52 7.72 12.66 8.12
N MET A 53 7.50 11.67 7.26
CA MET A 53 7.20 11.89 5.84
C MET A 53 5.87 12.62 5.65
N THR A 54 4.85 12.24 6.41
CA THR A 54 3.51 12.85 6.36
C THR A 54 3.55 14.29 6.89
N ASP A 55 4.21 14.51 8.03
CA ASP A 55 4.37 15.84 8.63
C ASP A 55 5.21 16.78 7.75
N ALA A 56 6.19 16.24 7.00
CA ALA A 56 7.00 17.02 6.07
C ALA A 56 6.15 17.67 4.94
N LEU A 57 5.02 17.07 4.58
CA LEU A 57 4.03 17.62 3.64
C LEU A 57 2.98 18.50 4.33
N GLY A 58 2.97 18.54 5.66
CA GLY A 58 1.97 19.23 6.48
C GLY A 58 0.66 18.47 6.52
N GLY A 59 0.72 17.14 6.69
CA GLY A 59 -0.46 16.27 6.78
C GLY A 59 -1.06 15.88 5.44
N VAL A 60 -2.10 15.05 5.47
CA VAL A 60 -2.84 14.56 4.30
C VAL A 60 -4.34 14.72 4.50
N ASP A 61 -5.08 14.83 3.40
CA ASP A 61 -6.53 14.99 3.42
C ASP A 61 -7.19 13.71 2.94
N VAL A 62 -8.04 13.08 3.76
CA VAL A 62 -8.76 11.85 3.41
C VAL A 62 -10.27 12.06 3.59
N THR A 63 -11.11 11.41 2.79
CA THR A 63 -12.56 11.41 3.04
C THR A 63 -13.00 10.07 3.62
N ILE A 64 -13.49 10.09 4.85
CA ILE A 64 -13.98 8.90 5.53
C ILE A 64 -15.50 8.80 5.28
N THR A 65 -15.98 7.70 4.71
CA THR A 65 -17.41 7.64 4.31
C THR A 65 -18.36 7.32 5.46
N LYS A 66 -17.86 6.66 6.52
CA LYS A 66 -18.64 6.29 7.70
C LYS A 66 -17.83 6.46 8.98
N LYS A 67 -18.51 6.91 10.04
CA LYS A 67 -17.93 6.98 11.38
C LYS A 67 -17.45 5.60 11.83
N THR A 68 -16.26 5.53 12.39
CA THR A 68 -15.72 4.30 13.01
C THR A 68 -14.79 4.63 14.17
N HIS A 69 -14.63 3.69 15.08
CA HIS A 69 -13.79 3.84 16.27
C HIS A 69 -12.72 2.76 16.27
N ASP A 70 -11.46 3.16 16.43
CA ASP A 70 -10.33 2.27 16.64
C ASP A 70 -10.05 2.12 18.14
N PRO A 71 -10.47 1.02 18.79
CA PRO A 71 -10.24 0.80 20.21
C PRO A 71 -8.75 0.63 20.55
N LYS A 72 -7.89 0.30 19.59
CA LYS A 72 -6.45 0.08 19.86
C LYS A 72 -5.69 1.37 20.08
N HIS A 73 -6.11 2.43 19.40
CA HIS A 73 -5.52 3.77 19.49
C HIS A 73 -6.48 4.76 20.16
N ASP A 74 -7.60 4.27 20.71
CA ASP A 74 -8.70 5.05 21.30
C ASP A 74 -9.13 6.25 20.44
N ARG A 75 -9.31 6.01 19.13
CA ARG A 75 -9.51 7.07 18.15
C ARG A 75 -10.82 6.93 17.41
N THR A 76 -11.60 7.99 17.35
CA THR A 76 -12.86 8.02 16.61
C THR A 76 -12.73 8.84 15.34
N TRP A 77 -12.93 8.19 14.20
CA TRP A 77 -12.99 8.81 12.89
C TRP A 77 -14.43 9.20 12.56
N GLN A 78 -14.70 10.47 12.31
CA GLN A 78 -16.01 10.93 11.84
C GLN A 78 -16.19 10.71 10.33
N ALA A 79 -17.43 10.72 9.85
CA ALA A 79 -17.67 10.77 8.41
C ALA A 79 -17.35 12.17 7.86
N GLY A 80 -16.86 12.25 6.64
CA GLY A 80 -16.49 13.48 5.95
C GLY A 80 -14.99 13.62 5.67
N ARG A 81 -14.61 14.74 5.07
CA ARG A 81 -13.22 15.09 4.78
C ARG A 81 -12.50 15.46 6.06
N GLN A 82 -11.33 14.87 6.30
CA GLN A 82 -10.50 15.11 7.46
C GLN A 82 -9.06 15.35 7.04
N HIS A 83 -8.42 16.30 7.71
CA HIS A 83 -7.01 16.56 7.60
C HIS A 83 -6.28 15.80 8.71
N LEU A 84 -5.33 14.94 8.35
CA LEU A 84 -4.62 14.06 9.26
C LEU A 84 -3.15 14.45 9.32
N ASP A 85 -2.62 14.68 10.52
CA ASP A 85 -1.17 14.74 10.73
C ASP A 85 -0.52 13.34 10.60
N GLY A 86 0.80 13.25 10.78
CA GLY A 86 1.53 11.99 10.64
C GLY A 86 1.11 10.89 11.62
N VAL A 87 0.79 11.23 12.87
CA VAL A 87 0.34 10.26 13.88
C VAL A 87 -1.08 9.81 13.57
N GLU A 88 -1.95 10.76 13.23
CA GLU A 88 -3.34 10.46 12.86
C GLU A 88 -3.40 9.60 11.60
N ALA A 89 -2.63 9.95 10.57
CA ALA A 89 -2.53 9.16 9.35
C ALA A 89 -2.01 7.74 9.64
N LEU A 90 -1.06 7.60 10.58
CA LEU A 90 -0.52 6.31 10.98
C LEU A 90 -1.59 5.45 11.69
N ASP A 91 -2.32 6.03 12.63
CA ASP A 91 -3.45 5.37 13.30
C ASP A 91 -4.51 4.96 12.27
N PHE A 92 -4.81 5.85 11.31
CA PHE A 92 -5.81 5.63 10.27
C PHE A 92 -5.49 4.39 9.43
N VAL A 93 -4.27 4.28 8.90
CA VAL A 93 -3.85 3.14 8.06
C VAL A 93 -3.60 1.85 8.85
N ARG A 94 -3.48 1.95 10.18
CA ARG A 94 -3.24 0.82 11.09
C ARG A 94 -4.51 0.29 11.75
N GLN A 95 -5.64 1.00 11.68
CA GLN A 95 -6.91 0.51 12.22
C GLN A 95 -7.25 -0.88 11.66
N ARG A 96 -7.56 -1.81 12.57
CA ARG A 96 -7.95 -3.20 12.23
C ARG A 96 -9.34 -3.55 12.70
N TRP A 97 -9.76 -2.98 13.82
CA TRP A 97 -11.03 -3.29 14.47
C TRP A 97 -12.11 -2.33 13.98
N ASN A 98 -13.36 -2.77 14.06
CA ASN A 98 -14.54 -2.02 13.63
C ASN A 98 -14.47 -1.58 12.15
N LEU A 99 -13.84 -2.42 11.33
CA LEU A 99 -13.85 -2.36 9.86
C LEU A 99 -14.62 -3.59 9.34
N PRO A 100 -15.79 -3.41 8.70
CA PRO A 100 -16.65 -4.51 8.26
C PRO A 100 -15.96 -5.59 7.43
N ASP A 101 -15.07 -5.20 6.50
CA ASP A 101 -14.35 -6.13 5.62
C ASP A 101 -12.91 -6.42 6.10
N GLY A 102 -12.56 -6.06 7.35
CA GLY A 102 -11.28 -6.40 7.98
C GLY A 102 -10.03 -5.92 7.21
N ASP A 103 -9.18 -6.87 6.78
CA ASP A 103 -7.91 -6.57 6.08
C ASP A 103 -8.15 -5.83 4.75
N LEU A 104 -9.27 -6.11 4.08
CA LEU A 104 -9.62 -5.47 2.81
C LEU A 104 -9.94 -3.98 3.01
N ASP A 105 -10.70 -3.64 4.05
CA ASP A 105 -10.93 -2.23 4.42
C ASP A 105 -9.64 -1.53 4.83
N ARG A 106 -8.71 -2.25 5.49
CA ARG A 106 -7.40 -1.69 5.80
C ARG A 106 -6.57 -1.41 4.53
N ILE A 107 -6.65 -2.28 3.52
CA ILE A 107 -6.03 -2.04 2.20
C ILE A 107 -6.64 -0.78 1.56
N LYS A 108 -7.97 -0.61 1.63
CA LYS A 108 -8.64 0.61 1.12
C LYS A 108 -8.11 1.89 1.81
N ARG A 109 -7.95 1.86 3.13
CA ARG A 109 -7.37 2.99 3.89
C ARG A 109 -5.92 3.29 3.50
N GLN A 110 -5.11 2.26 3.29
CA GLN A 110 -3.73 2.41 2.84
C GLN A 110 -3.65 3.01 1.44
N GLN A 111 -4.52 2.56 0.52
CA GLN A 111 -4.63 3.14 -0.83
C GLN A 111 -5.09 4.61 -0.78
N ALA A 112 -6.10 4.93 0.03
CA ALA A 112 -6.57 6.30 0.22
C ALA A 112 -5.47 7.20 0.79
N PHE A 113 -4.68 6.72 1.75
CA PHE A 113 -3.51 7.44 2.23
C PHE A 113 -2.48 7.67 1.13
N LEU A 114 -2.13 6.65 0.34
CA LEU A 114 -1.19 6.80 -0.78
C LEU A 114 -1.69 7.80 -1.82
N HIS A 115 -2.99 7.82 -2.08
CA HIS A 115 -3.62 8.79 -2.96
C HIS A 115 -3.53 10.21 -2.39
N ALA A 116 -3.98 10.41 -1.14
CA ALA A 116 -3.92 11.69 -0.45
C ALA A 116 -2.48 12.23 -0.32
N LEU A 117 -1.51 11.35 -0.08
CA LEU A 117 -0.10 11.70 -0.04
C LEU A 117 0.39 12.19 -1.40
N ALA A 118 0.01 11.52 -2.48
CA ALA A 118 0.35 11.92 -3.84
C ALA A 118 -0.34 13.23 -4.24
N GLU A 119 -1.63 13.40 -3.94
CA GLU A 119 -2.34 14.66 -4.15
C GLU A 119 -1.67 15.80 -3.40
N LYS A 120 -1.29 15.60 -2.13
CA LYS A 120 -0.60 16.62 -1.33
C LYS A 120 0.76 16.99 -1.91
N ALA A 121 1.50 16.00 -2.41
CA ALA A 121 2.79 16.22 -3.05
C ALA A 121 2.66 16.95 -4.40
N LEU A 122 1.57 16.72 -5.15
CA LEU A 122 1.26 17.37 -6.43
C LEU A 122 0.70 18.79 -6.27
N ASP A 123 -0.21 19.00 -5.31
CA ASP A 123 -0.80 20.30 -4.98
C ASP A 123 0.25 21.26 -4.42
N THR A 124 1.27 20.70 -3.77
CA THR A 124 2.45 21.44 -3.34
C THR A 124 3.22 21.98 -4.55
N ARG A 125 2.85 23.17 -5.05
CA ARG A 125 3.67 23.98 -5.97
C ARG A 125 4.94 24.54 -5.32
N ASN A 126 5.17 24.22 -4.04
CA ASN A 126 6.31 24.70 -3.27
C ASN A 126 7.51 23.74 -3.42
N PRO A 127 8.55 24.12 -4.18
CA PRO A 127 9.71 23.26 -4.40
C PRO A 127 10.45 22.88 -3.11
N ILE A 128 10.40 23.73 -2.07
CA ILE A 128 11.03 23.48 -0.78
C ILE A 128 10.31 22.34 -0.04
N LYS A 129 8.97 22.30 -0.09
CA LYS A 129 8.18 21.23 0.53
C LYS A 129 8.36 19.91 -0.20
N ILE A 130 8.38 19.91 -1.54
CA ILE A 130 8.69 18.71 -2.34
C ILE A 130 10.08 18.17 -1.97
N ASP A 131 11.08 19.04 -1.90
CA ASP A 131 12.46 18.66 -1.57
C ASP A 131 12.58 18.17 -0.11
N ARG A 132 11.84 18.76 0.83
CA ARG A 132 11.74 18.26 2.21
C ARG A 132 11.09 16.88 2.27
N PHE A 133 10.01 16.66 1.53
CA PHE A 133 9.33 15.37 1.43
C PHE A 133 10.26 14.31 0.82
N ILE A 134 10.92 14.60 -0.30
CA ILE A 134 11.88 13.68 -0.92
C ILE A 134 12.97 13.32 0.09
N ARG A 135 13.52 14.30 0.81
CA ARG A 135 14.54 14.02 1.84
C ARG A 135 14.01 13.20 3.01
N ALA A 136 12.79 13.47 3.48
CA ALA A 136 12.15 12.69 4.53
C ALA A 136 11.94 11.25 4.05
N ALA A 137 11.31 11.06 2.89
CA ALA A 137 11.14 9.76 2.26
C ALA A 137 12.48 9.02 2.11
N THR A 138 13.55 9.66 1.61
CA THR A 138 14.86 9.00 1.46
C THR A 138 15.56 8.66 2.78
N ARG A 139 15.24 9.35 3.89
CA ARG A 139 15.81 9.06 5.22
C ARG A 139 15.01 8.01 5.98
N SER A 140 13.72 7.98 5.71
CA SER A 140 12.74 7.13 6.36
C SER A 140 12.57 5.78 5.66
N VAL A 141 13.05 5.66 4.42
CA VAL A 141 12.97 4.45 3.61
C VAL A 141 14.33 3.75 3.58
N THR A 142 14.36 2.49 4.01
CA THR A 142 15.45 1.56 3.70
C THR A 142 15.27 1.07 2.27
N VAL A 143 16.28 1.31 1.43
CA VAL A 143 16.30 0.89 0.02
C VAL A 143 17.37 -0.17 -0.21
N ASP A 144 17.25 -0.93 -1.31
CA ASP A 144 18.32 -1.83 -1.73
C ASP A 144 19.57 -1.07 -2.20
N ASP A 145 20.73 -1.74 -2.18
CA ASP A 145 22.05 -1.12 -2.42
C ASP A 145 22.20 -0.43 -3.79
N SER A 146 21.33 -0.77 -4.76
CA SER A 146 21.36 -0.18 -6.10
C SER A 146 20.65 1.17 -6.19
N VAL A 147 19.86 1.53 -5.17
CA VAL A 147 19.04 2.74 -5.18
C VAL A 147 19.83 3.94 -4.67
N THR A 148 20.21 4.82 -5.58
CA THR A 148 20.82 6.11 -5.23
C THR A 148 19.75 7.16 -4.88
N SER A 149 20.12 8.21 -4.16
CA SER A 149 19.24 9.39 -3.99
C SER A 149 18.84 10.02 -5.33
N GLY A 150 19.65 9.84 -6.39
CA GLY A 150 19.32 10.24 -7.76
C GLY A 150 18.18 9.40 -8.35
N THR A 151 18.22 8.09 -8.14
CA THR A 151 17.16 7.14 -8.54
C THR A 151 15.83 7.50 -7.88
N LEU A 152 15.83 7.73 -6.56
CA LEU A 152 14.62 8.10 -5.81
C LEU A 152 14.05 9.45 -6.27
N ARG A 153 14.91 10.45 -6.53
CA ARG A 153 14.48 11.73 -7.11
C ARG A 153 13.88 11.56 -8.51
N GLY A 154 14.49 10.72 -9.35
CA GLY A 154 13.99 10.42 -10.69
C GLY A 154 12.61 9.76 -10.65
N LEU A 155 12.45 8.76 -9.78
CA LEU A 155 11.18 8.07 -9.55
C LEU A 155 10.11 9.04 -9.03
N ALA A 156 10.42 9.82 -7.99
CA ALA A 156 9.50 10.82 -7.44
C ALA A 156 9.01 11.82 -8.51
N ARG A 157 9.93 12.33 -9.34
CA ARG A 157 9.57 13.25 -10.44
C ARG A 157 8.70 12.59 -11.52
N ARG A 158 8.92 11.32 -11.82
CA ARG A 158 8.09 10.56 -12.76
C ARG A 158 6.70 10.33 -12.17
N LEU A 159 6.62 9.90 -10.91
CA LEU A 159 5.34 9.72 -10.20
C LEU A 159 4.53 11.01 -10.13
N LEU A 160 5.16 12.17 -9.89
CA LEU A 160 4.49 13.48 -9.92
C LEU A 160 3.97 13.88 -11.31
N ARG A 161 4.37 13.20 -12.38
CA ARG A 161 3.90 13.44 -13.76
C ARG A 161 2.94 12.37 -14.25
N THR A 162 2.87 11.24 -13.55
CA THR A 162 1.96 10.15 -13.87
C THR A 162 0.66 10.38 -13.12
N PRO A 163 -0.49 10.48 -13.80
CA PRO A 163 -1.77 10.53 -13.10
C PRO A 163 -1.99 9.18 -12.40
N LEU A 164 -1.93 9.17 -11.07
CA LEU A 164 -2.26 8.01 -10.26
C LEU A 164 -3.79 7.83 -10.30
N ARG A 165 -4.25 7.03 -11.26
CA ARG A 165 -5.68 6.82 -11.52
C ARG A 165 -6.23 5.58 -10.82
N GLU A 166 -5.43 4.53 -10.72
CA GLU A 166 -5.93 3.20 -10.37
C GLU A 166 -5.11 2.55 -9.26
N TYR A 167 -5.82 2.00 -8.28
CA TYR A 167 -5.27 1.11 -7.26
C TYR A 167 -5.93 -0.25 -7.41
N LEU A 168 -5.12 -1.30 -7.54
CA LEU A 168 -5.61 -2.67 -7.69
C LEU A 168 -5.23 -3.51 -6.48
N THR A 169 -6.18 -4.31 -6.03
CA THR A 169 -5.97 -5.35 -5.05
C THR A 169 -5.94 -6.68 -5.80
N THR A 170 -4.97 -7.55 -5.50
CA THR A 170 -4.94 -8.90 -6.08
C THR A 170 -6.29 -9.58 -5.86
N PRO A 171 -6.94 -10.13 -6.90
CA PRO A 171 -8.22 -10.81 -6.75
C PRO A 171 -8.17 -11.90 -5.67
N VAL A 172 -9.22 -11.95 -4.85
CA VAL A 172 -9.34 -12.89 -3.72
C VAL A 172 -10.56 -13.76 -3.90
N ALA A 173 -10.42 -15.05 -3.59
CA ALA A 173 -11.52 -16.01 -3.54
C ALA A 173 -12.27 -15.97 -2.19
N GLY A 174 -11.76 -15.20 -1.23
CA GLY A 174 -12.35 -15.00 0.09
C GLY A 174 -11.35 -15.22 1.22
N THR A 175 -11.88 -15.36 2.44
CA THR A 175 -11.10 -15.68 3.64
C THR A 175 -11.30 -17.13 4.05
N GLY A 176 -10.28 -17.74 4.66
CA GLY A 176 -10.36 -19.10 5.20
C GLY A 176 -9.55 -19.28 6.48
N GLN A 177 -9.59 -20.49 7.05
CA GLN A 177 -8.76 -20.89 8.19
C GLN A 177 -7.69 -21.90 7.77
N ARG A 178 -6.48 -21.75 8.31
CA ARG A 178 -5.37 -22.70 8.19
C ARG A 178 -4.78 -22.90 9.58
N GLY A 179 -5.13 -24.02 10.22
CA GLY A 179 -4.93 -24.18 11.66
C GLY A 179 -5.67 -23.07 12.42
N GLU A 180 -4.96 -22.38 13.30
CA GLU A 180 -5.50 -21.26 14.10
C GLU A 180 -5.42 -19.89 13.38
N GLN A 181 -4.95 -19.88 12.12
CA GLN A 181 -4.71 -18.64 11.39
C GLN A 181 -5.81 -18.36 10.37
N SER A 182 -6.41 -17.17 10.47
CA SER A 182 -7.26 -16.62 9.40
C SER A 182 -6.38 -16.15 8.24
N VAL A 183 -6.70 -16.59 7.02
CA VAL A 183 -5.92 -16.32 5.80
C VAL A 183 -6.81 -15.76 4.69
N VAL A 184 -6.21 -15.06 3.74
CA VAL A 184 -6.86 -14.62 2.50
C VAL A 184 -6.45 -15.57 1.38
N LEU A 185 -7.43 -16.17 0.72
CA LEU A 185 -7.23 -17.04 -0.42
C LEU A 185 -7.27 -16.20 -1.70
N LEU A 186 -6.24 -16.31 -2.53
CA LEU A 186 -6.20 -15.62 -3.81
C LEU A 186 -7.12 -16.32 -4.81
N ASP A 187 -7.80 -15.54 -5.64
CA ASP A 187 -8.38 -16.08 -6.87
C ASP A 187 -7.23 -16.29 -7.85
N GLU A 188 -6.80 -17.54 -8.04
CA GLU A 188 -5.64 -17.85 -8.87
C GLU A 188 -5.84 -17.44 -10.33
N ALA A 189 -7.06 -17.55 -10.86
CA ALA A 189 -7.35 -17.18 -12.24
C ALA A 189 -7.32 -15.65 -12.39
N GLY A 190 -8.00 -14.93 -11.49
CA GLY A 190 -8.00 -13.47 -11.46
C GLY A 190 -6.61 -12.88 -11.22
N ALA A 191 -5.85 -13.44 -10.27
CA ALA A 191 -4.48 -13.03 -9.98
C ALA A 191 -3.56 -13.27 -11.19
N ARG A 192 -3.66 -14.42 -11.85
CA ARG A 192 -2.89 -14.71 -13.07
C ARG A 192 -3.23 -13.73 -14.19
N ALA A 193 -4.51 -13.43 -14.39
CA ALA A 193 -4.95 -12.45 -15.38
C ALA A 193 -4.39 -11.05 -15.08
N LEU A 194 -4.51 -10.60 -13.82
CA LEU A 194 -3.98 -9.32 -13.37
C LEU A 194 -2.46 -9.23 -13.60
N PHE A 195 -1.68 -10.18 -13.11
CA PHE A 195 -0.23 -10.09 -13.21
C PHE A 195 0.28 -10.33 -14.64
N THR A 196 -0.48 -11.02 -15.49
CA THR A 196 -0.21 -11.05 -16.94
C THR A 196 -0.38 -9.67 -17.55
N ALA A 197 -1.45 -8.95 -17.22
CA ALA A 197 -1.64 -7.58 -17.66
C ALA A 197 -0.54 -6.64 -17.15
N VAL A 198 -0.02 -6.85 -15.93
CA VAL A 198 1.13 -6.09 -15.41
C VAL A 198 2.40 -6.35 -16.22
N ARG A 199 2.74 -7.62 -16.46
CA ARG A 199 3.95 -7.99 -17.23
C ARG A 199 3.92 -7.50 -18.67
N ASP A 200 2.73 -7.48 -19.26
CA ASP A 200 2.53 -7.14 -20.67
C ASP A 200 2.18 -5.66 -20.89
N ASP A 201 2.25 -4.82 -19.84
CA ASP A 201 1.88 -3.40 -19.85
C ASP A 201 0.46 -3.11 -20.38
N ARG A 202 -0.50 -3.98 -20.01
CA ARG A 202 -1.92 -3.95 -20.44
C ARG A 202 -2.90 -3.81 -19.27
N VAL A 203 -2.47 -3.20 -18.17
CA VAL A 203 -3.30 -3.01 -16.97
C VAL A 203 -4.56 -2.19 -17.27
N GLY A 204 -4.48 -1.18 -18.16
CA GLY A 204 -5.65 -0.40 -18.57
C GLY A 204 -6.75 -1.24 -19.23
N GLU A 205 -6.37 -2.20 -20.08
CA GLU A 205 -7.33 -3.14 -20.68
C GLU A 205 -7.94 -4.09 -19.65
N TYR A 206 -7.12 -4.56 -18.70
CA TYR A 206 -7.59 -5.39 -17.60
C TYR A 206 -8.65 -4.65 -16.79
N VAL A 207 -8.39 -3.40 -16.41
CA VAL A 207 -9.32 -2.55 -15.66
C VAL A 207 -10.61 -2.30 -16.44
N ALA A 208 -10.52 -2.00 -17.74
CA ALA A 208 -11.70 -1.77 -18.57
C ALA A 208 -12.62 -3.00 -18.65
N ARG A 209 -12.07 -4.22 -18.56
CA ARG A 209 -12.82 -5.48 -18.66
C ARG A 209 -13.33 -6.00 -17.31
N ASN A 210 -12.51 -5.89 -16.27
CA ASN A 210 -12.76 -6.53 -14.97
C ASN A 210 -13.17 -5.53 -13.88
N GLY A 211 -13.14 -4.23 -14.19
CA GLY A 211 -13.15 -3.16 -13.21
C GLY A 211 -11.78 -2.97 -12.56
N ALA A 212 -11.53 -1.77 -12.04
CA ALA A 212 -10.51 -1.62 -11.02
C ALA A 212 -11.07 -2.30 -9.78
N GLY A 213 -10.42 -3.35 -9.29
CA GLY A 213 -10.92 -4.23 -8.21
C GLY A 213 -11.18 -3.55 -6.86
N ASN A 214 -11.30 -2.23 -6.80
CA ASN A 214 -11.79 -1.47 -5.67
C ASN A 214 -12.81 -0.43 -6.14
N THR A 215 -14.10 -0.73 -6.14
CA THR A 215 -15.11 0.31 -5.90
C THR A 215 -14.95 0.73 -4.44
N VAL A 216 -14.06 1.71 -4.22
CA VAL A 216 -13.70 2.21 -2.88
C VAL A 216 -14.86 3.03 -2.31
N ASP A 217 -15.84 2.37 -1.71
CA ASP A 217 -16.97 3.06 -1.06
C ASP A 217 -16.67 3.44 0.41
N ALA A 218 -15.54 3.00 0.96
CA ALA A 218 -15.20 3.20 2.38
C ALA A 218 -14.37 4.48 2.63
N VAL A 219 -13.54 4.91 1.67
CA VAL A 219 -12.66 6.09 1.79
C VAL A 219 -12.37 6.67 0.40
N ARG A 220 -12.63 7.96 0.18
CA ARG A 220 -12.16 8.72 -1.00
C ARG A 220 -11.54 10.03 -0.57
#